data_AF-U3LQD4-F1
#
_entry.id   AF-U3LQD4-F1
#
_cell.length_a   1.000
_cell.length_b   1.000
_cell.length_c   1.000
_cell.angle_alpha   90.00
_cell.angle_beta   90.00
_cell.angle_gamma   90.00
#
_symmetry.space_group_name_H-M   'P 1'
#
loop_
_entity.id
_entity.type
_entity.pdbx_description
1 polymer ?
#
loop_
_entity_poly.entity_id
_entity_poly.type
_entity_poly.pdbx_seq_one_letter_code
_entity_poly.pdbx_strand_id
1 'polypeptide(L)'
;MNHPKGRWRAEMPKRRDTVEQDNDDKPVAAERLIFAKNFRKARIAAKLSQRDVRDKTGFAQSWVSEIETGKMAITIDNMAKLAHCVDVPLWQLLVPS
;
A
#
# COMPACT_ATOMS: atom_id res chain seq x y z
N MET A 1 40.70 -16.92 -24.72
CA MET A 1 40.93 -15.52 -24.33
C MET A 1 40.76 -15.40 -22.82
N ASN A 2 41.86 -15.22 -22.09
CA ASN A 2 41.90 -15.22 -20.63
C ASN A 2 41.45 -13.84 -20.10
N HIS A 3 40.37 -13.76 -19.32
CA HIS A 3 39.97 -12.51 -18.66
C HIS A 3 40.38 -12.54 -17.18
N PRO A 4 41.00 -11.46 -16.64
CA PRO A 4 41.62 -11.48 -15.33
C PRO A 4 40.59 -11.46 -14.18
N LYS A 5 40.90 -12.21 -13.11
CA LYS A 5 40.23 -12.13 -11.81
C LYS A 5 40.74 -10.91 -11.05
N GLY A 6 39.91 -9.88 -10.89
CA GLY A 6 40.28 -8.70 -10.10
C GLY A 6 39.15 -7.71 -9.92
N ARG A 7 38.59 -7.69 -8.71
CA ARG A 7 37.99 -6.53 -8.02
C ARG A 7 36.75 -5.87 -8.67
N TRP A 8 35.59 -6.49 -8.48
CA TRP A 8 34.30 -5.76 -8.46
C TRP A 8 33.86 -5.58 -6.99
N ARG A 9 34.46 -4.61 -6.30
CA ARG A 9 33.92 -3.99 -5.08
C ARG A 9 33.54 -2.56 -5.48
N ALA A 10 32.40 -2.42 -6.13
CA ALA A 10 31.77 -1.13 -6.35
C ALA A 10 30.27 -1.36 -6.16
N GLU A 11 29.70 -0.58 -5.26
CA GLU A 11 28.32 -0.59 -4.80
C GLU A 11 27.33 -0.89 -5.93
N MET A 12 26.62 -2.01 -5.81
CA MET A 12 25.41 -2.20 -6.59
C MET A 12 24.43 -1.12 -6.12
N PRO A 13 23.88 -0.27 -7.01
CA PRO A 13 22.79 0.62 -6.62
C PRO A 13 21.67 -0.27 -6.08
N LYS A 14 21.29 -0.05 -4.81
CA LYS A 14 20.08 -0.66 -4.23
C LYS A 14 18.96 -0.43 -5.26
N ARG A 15 18.27 -1.50 -5.68
CA ARG A 15 17.16 -1.40 -6.62
C ARG A 15 16.21 -0.30 -6.12
N ARG A 16 15.97 0.70 -6.96
CA ARG A 16 15.35 1.99 -6.62
C ARG A 16 13.82 1.93 -6.42
N ASP A 17 13.25 0.77 -6.08
CA ASP A 17 11.78 0.58 -6.09
C ASP A 17 11.14 0.34 -4.72
N THR A 18 11.91 0.35 -3.62
CA THR A 18 11.33 0.45 -2.28
C THR A 18 11.71 1.79 -1.70
N VAL A 19 10.75 2.72 -1.69
CA VAL A 19 10.81 3.90 -0.82
C VAL A 19 10.80 3.36 0.60
N GLU A 20 11.98 3.12 1.17
CA GLU A 20 12.16 2.91 2.60
C GLU A 20 11.74 4.22 3.28
N GLN A 21 10.50 4.26 3.76
CA GLN A 21 9.94 5.42 4.45
C GLN A 21 10.41 5.37 5.90
N ASP A 22 11.51 6.07 6.20
CA ASP A 22 11.93 6.42 7.55
C ASP A 22 10.84 7.31 8.18
N ASN A 23 9.89 6.71 8.88
CA ASN A 23 8.71 7.37 9.45
C ASN A 23 8.51 7.04 10.94
N ASP A 24 9.57 6.76 11.70
CA ASP A 24 9.43 6.34 13.10
C ASP A 24 8.99 7.47 14.07
N ASP A 25 9.10 8.75 13.69
CA ASP A 25 8.83 9.88 14.64
C ASP A 25 7.64 10.78 14.30
N LYS A 26 6.96 10.60 13.16
CA LYS A 26 5.79 11.45 12.80
C LYS A 26 4.48 10.79 13.18
N PRO A 27 3.57 11.50 13.87
CA PRO A 27 2.26 10.94 14.21
C PRO A 27 1.49 10.60 12.93
N VAL A 28 0.96 9.37 12.88
CA VAL A 28 0.11 8.92 11.78
C VAL A 28 -1.18 9.73 11.77
N ALA A 29 -1.50 10.33 10.63
CA ALA A 29 -2.74 11.09 10.46
C ALA A 29 -3.98 10.22 10.77
N ALA A 30 -4.93 10.77 11.52
CA ALA A 30 -6.13 10.04 11.96
C ALA A 30 -6.95 9.56 10.76
N GLU A 31 -7.02 10.35 9.69
CA GLU A 31 -7.72 10.07 8.44
C GLU A 31 -7.19 8.80 7.77
N ARG A 32 -5.88 8.54 7.88
CA ARG A 32 -5.27 7.31 7.35
C ARG A 32 -5.82 6.09 8.08
N LEU A 33 -5.92 6.17 9.42
CA LEU A 33 -6.43 5.07 10.24
C LEU A 33 -7.94 4.87 10.05
N ILE A 34 -8.69 5.96 9.90
CA ILE A 34 -10.12 5.92 9.56
C ILE A 34 -10.31 5.22 8.22
N PHE A 35 -9.61 5.66 7.18
CA PHE A 35 -9.66 5.03 5.86
C PHE A 35 -9.29 3.55 5.91
N ALA A 36 -8.18 3.20 6.58
CA ALA A 36 -7.72 1.82 6.71
C ALA A 36 -8.78 0.90 7.32
N LYS A 37 -9.37 1.32 8.46
CA LYS A 37 -10.42 0.59 9.17
C LYS A 37 -11.67 0.44 8.30
N ASN A 38 -12.12 1.53 7.69
CA ASN A 38 -13.36 1.54 6.90
C ASN A 38 -13.23 0.76 5.59
N PHE A 39 -12.10 0.90 4.89
CA PHE A 39 -11.82 0.13 3.68
C PHE A 39 -11.82 -1.38 3.97
N ARG A 40 -11.18 -1.82 5.07
CA ARG A 40 -11.21 -3.22 5.48
C ARG A 40 -12.63 -3.72 5.72
N LYS A 41 -13.46 -2.94 6.43
CA LYS A 41 -14.87 -3.26 6.67
C LYS A 41 -15.64 -3.38 5.34
N ALA A 42 -15.50 -2.40 4.45
CA ALA A 42 -16.15 -2.38 3.14
C ALA A 42 -15.73 -3.58 2.27
N ARG A 43 -14.44 -3.92 2.25
CA ARG A 43 -13.93 -5.09 1.53
C ARG A 43 -14.57 -6.40 2.02
N ILE A 44 -14.66 -6.58 3.34
CA ILE A 44 -15.28 -7.77 3.94
C ILE A 44 -16.79 -7.80 3.62
N ALA A 45 -17.49 -6.67 3.69
CA ALA A 45 -18.89 -6.57 3.32
C ALA A 45 -19.13 -6.91 1.84
N ALA A 46 -18.20 -6.52 0.96
CA ALA A 46 -18.18 -6.89 -0.45
C ALA A 46 -17.75 -8.35 -0.71
N LYS A 47 -17.47 -9.14 0.34
CA LYS A 47 -17.01 -10.54 0.28
C LYS A 47 -15.72 -10.72 -0.53
N LEU A 48 -14.84 -9.73 -0.52
CA LEU A 48 -13.55 -9.76 -1.21
C LEU A 48 -12.44 -10.15 -0.24
N SER A 49 -11.53 -11.02 -0.66
CA SER A 49 -10.22 -11.19 -0.03
C SER A 49 -9.25 -10.09 -0.47
N GLN A 50 -8.11 -9.95 0.21
CA GLN A 50 -7.07 -9.03 -0.24
C GLN A 50 -6.45 -9.44 -1.59
N ARG A 51 -6.47 -10.73 -1.94
CA ARG A 51 -6.07 -11.22 -3.27
C ARG A 51 -7.07 -10.79 -4.33
N ASP A 52 -8.36 -10.80 -4.02
CA ASP A 52 -9.38 -10.31 -4.96
C ASP A 52 -9.22 -8.82 -5.24
N VAL A 53 -8.81 -8.02 -4.24
CA VAL A 53 -8.46 -6.61 -4.47
C VAL A 53 -7.27 -6.50 -5.42
N ARG A 54 -6.19 -7.27 -5.21
CA ARG A 54 -5.06 -7.32 -6.15
C ARG A 54 -5.52 -7.64 -7.57
N ASP A 55 -6.36 -8.66 -7.71
CA ASP A 55 -6.81 -9.13 -9.02
C ASP A 55 -7.71 -8.08 -9.72
N LYS A 56 -8.43 -7.27 -8.94
CA LYS A 56 -9.28 -6.17 -9.44
C LYS A 56 -8.53 -4.87 -9.72
N THR A 57 -7.49 -4.53 -8.96
CA THR A 57 -6.84 -3.21 -9.01
C THR A 57 -5.38 -3.24 -9.49
N GLY A 58 -4.77 -4.42 -9.56
CA GLY A 58 -3.34 -4.59 -9.82
C GLY A 58 -2.43 -4.29 -8.62
N PHE A 59 -2.97 -3.88 -7.47
CA PHE A 59 -2.15 -3.58 -6.29
C PHE A 59 -1.70 -4.86 -5.58
N ALA A 60 -0.42 -4.95 -5.22
CA ALA A 60 0.10 -6.12 -4.52
C ALA A 60 -0.69 -6.42 -3.22
N GLN A 61 -0.96 -7.70 -2.95
CA GLN A 61 -1.72 -8.09 -1.75
C GLN A 61 -1.01 -7.67 -0.45
N SER A 62 0.32 -7.67 -0.42
CA SER A 62 1.12 -7.15 0.70
C SER A 62 0.84 -5.67 0.95
N TRP A 63 0.80 -4.86 -0.11
CA TRP A 63 0.47 -3.43 -0.03
C TRP A 63 -0.96 -3.21 0.48
N VAL A 64 -1.93 -4.01 0.02
CA VAL A 64 -3.31 -3.96 0.55
C VAL A 64 -3.33 -4.23 2.06
N SER A 65 -2.52 -5.16 2.55
CA SER A 65 -2.38 -5.44 3.99
C SER A 65 -1.78 -4.26 4.78
N GLU A 66 -0.77 -3.59 4.23
CA GLU A 66 -0.16 -2.40 4.84
C GLU A 66 -1.14 -1.23 4.90
N ILE A 67 -1.98 -1.06 3.87
CA ILE A 67 -3.06 -0.06 3.85
C ILE A 67 -4.09 -0.35 4.94
N GLU A 68 -4.58 -1.59 5.06
CA GLU A 68 -5.57 -1.95 6.09
C GLU A 68 -5.07 -1.83 7.52
N THR A 69 -3.75 -1.81 7.71
CA THR A 69 -3.10 -1.61 9.01
C THR A 69 -2.65 -0.17 9.24
N GLY A 70 -2.82 0.72 8.26
CA GLY A 70 -2.41 2.12 8.33
C GLY A 70 -0.90 2.35 8.32
N LYS A 71 -0.10 1.31 8.09
CA LYS A 71 1.38 1.37 8.11
C LYS A 71 1.93 2.18 6.93
N MET A 72 1.26 2.11 5.79
CA MET A 72 1.70 2.76 4.56
C MET A 72 0.92 4.07 4.32
N ALA A 73 1.63 5.11 3.89
CA ALA A 73 0.99 6.33 3.40
C ALA A 73 0.27 6.07 2.07
N ILE A 74 -0.86 6.72 1.84
CA ILE A 74 -1.67 6.52 0.63
C ILE A 74 -2.10 7.86 0.03
N THR A 75 -2.09 7.94 -1.30
CA THR A 75 -2.57 9.09 -2.07
C THR A 75 -4.08 9.02 -2.25
N ILE A 76 -4.73 10.17 -2.44
CA ILE A 76 -6.18 10.25 -2.69
C ILE A 76 -6.59 9.45 -3.93
N ASP A 77 -5.79 9.47 -5.00
CA ASP A 77 -6.09 8.70 -6.23
C ASP A 77 -6.12 7.19 -6.00
N ASN A 78 -5.20 6.68 -5.16
CA ASN A 78 -5.18 5.27 -4.80
C ASN A 78 -6.34 4.92 -3.88
N MET A 79 -6.71 5.82 -2.96
CA MET A 79 -7.91 5.65 -2.14
C MET A 79 -9.18 5.59 -3.01
N ALA A 80 -9.29 6.43 -4.04
CA ALA A 80 -10.41 6.42 -4.98
C ALA A 80 -10.50 5.10 -5.75
N LYS A 81 -9.36 4.58 -6.26
CA LYS A 81 -9.32 3.25 -6.91
C LYS A 81 -9.78 2.13 -5.99
N LEU A 82 -9.34 2.14 -4.73
CA LEU A 82 -9.76 1.17 -3.72
C LEU A 82 -11.25 1.31 -3.38
N ALA A 83 -11.74 2.54 -3.28
CA ALA A 83 -13.16 2.83 -3.02
C ALA A 83 -14.06 2.27 -4.15
N HIS A 84 -13.67 2.46 -5.41
CA HIS A 84 -14.34 1.85 -6.55
C HIS A 84 -14.28 0.32 -6.53
N CYS A 85 -13.17 -0.27 -6.09
CA CYS A 85 -13.03 -1.73 -5.99
C CYS A 85 -14.06 -2.37 -5.04
N VAL A 86 -14.46 -1.65 -3.98
CA VAL A 86 -15.42 -2.12 -2.97
C VAL A 86 -16.82 -1.51 -3.15
N ASP A 87 -17.03 -0.77 -4.23
CA ASP A 87 -18.29 -0.08 -4.57
C ASP A 87 -18.82 0.84 -3.46
N VAL A 88 -17.92 1.63 -2.85
CA VAL A 88 -18.26 2.61 -1.82
C VAL A 88 -17.72 3.99 -2.25
N PRO A 89 -18.51 5.07 -2.14
CA PRO A 89 -17.99 6.43 -2.36
C PRO A 89 -16.84 6.74 -1.41
N LEU A 90 -15.74 7.30 -1.92
CA LEU A 90 -14.51 7.53 -1.12
C LEU A 90 -14.78 8.31 0.18
N TRP A 91 -15.64 9.33 0.14
CA TRP A 91 -15.96 10.14 1.33
C TRP A 91 -16.55 9.31 2.48
N GLN A 92 -17.29 8.23 2.19
CA GLN A 92 -17.84 7.34 3.22
C GLN A 92 -16.74 6.56 3.94
N LEU A 93 -15.64 6.25 3.23
CA LEU A 93 -14.48 5.59 3.83
C LEU A 93 -13.68 6.53 4.76
N LEU A 94 -13.96 7.83 4.72
CA LEU A 94 -13.34 8.85 5.57
C LEU A 94 -14.21 9.27 6.77
N VAL A 95 -15.39 8.68 6.94
CA VAL A 95 -16.27 8.97 8.09
C VAL A 95 -15.80 8.18 9.32
N PRO A 96 -15.53 8.84 10.46
CA PRO A 96 -15.21 8.13 11.71
C PRO A 96 -16.32 7.15 12.12
N SER A 97 -15.95 5.93 12.53
CA SER A 97 -16.86 4.86 12.96
C SER A 97 -16.47 4.26 14.30
#